data_AF-A0A2V6NV01-F1
#
_entry.id   AF-A0A2V6NV01-F1
#
_cell.length_a   1.000
_cell.length_b   1.000
_cell.length_c   1.000
_cell.angle_alpha   90.00
_cell.angle_beta   90.00
_cell.angle_gamma   90.00
#
_symmetry.space_group_name_H-M   'P 1'
#
loop_
_entity.id
_entity.type
_entity.pdbx_description
1 polymer ?
#
loop_
_entity_poly.entity_id
_entity_poly.type
_entity_poly.pdbx_seq_one_letter_code
_entity_poly.pdbx_strand_id
1 'polypeptide(L)'
;VARVGFEVARTRRRRLTSVDKANVLVVSELWREVVTRVAKDYPDVMLDHMLADNCAMALVARPTQFDTIVTENTFGDILSDEAAILAGSMGMLPSASLGGRVALYEPVHGTAPDIAGKGIANPIAAILSAAMLLRYSADRPADAGKVEAAVRKALEHGYRTSDIQQEGTKVVGTAEMGDLIVRELQGMY
;
A
#
# COMPACT_ATOMS: atom_id res chain seq x y z
N VAL A 1 -1.25 13.96 -10.15
CA VAL A 1 -1.74 12.95 -9.18
C VAL A 1 -3.09 12.34 -9.57
N ALA A 2 -4.15 13.12 -9.84
CA ALA A 2 -5.49 12.57 -10.18
C ALA A 2 -5.47 11.52 -11.30
N ARG A 3 -4.84 11.80 -12.44
CA ARG A 3 -4.68 10.84 -13.56
C ARG A 3 -4.02 9.53 -13.11
N VAL A 4 -2.94 9.61 -12.32
CA VAL A 4 -2.26 8.43 -11.76
C VAL A 4 -3.21 7.62 -10.88
N GLY A 5 -3.99 8.28 -10.02
CA GLY A 5 -5.00 7.60 -9.21
C GLY A 5 -6.04 6.85 -10.05
N PHE A 6 -6.52 7.46 -11.13
CA PHE A 6 -7.46 6.81 -12.06
C PHE A 6 -6.84 5.61 -12.79
N GLU A 7 -5.60 5.72 -13.28
CA GLU A 7 -4.91 4.59 -13.91
C GLU A 7 -4.70 3.44 -12.93
N VAL A 8 -4.32 3.73 -11.67
CA VAL A 8 -4.22 2.70 -10.62
C VAL A 8 -5.59 2.04 -10.40
N ALA A 9 -6.66 2.82 -10.24
CA ALA A 9 -8.00 2.30 -10.04
C ALA A 9 -8.47 1.40 -11.20
N ARG A 10 -8.12 1.71 -12.46
CA ARG A 10 -8.42 0.88 -13.64
C ARG A 10 -7.83 -0.53 -13.57
N THR A 11 -6.66 -0.67 -12.95
CA THR A 11 -6.01 -1.99 -12.76
C THR A 11 -6.56 -2.78 -11.57
N ARG A 12 -7.49 -2.19 -10.81
CA ARG A 12 -8.07 -2.75 -9.58
C ARG A 12 -9.58 -2.93 -9.72
N ARG A 13 -10.37 -2.46 -8.73
CA ARG A 13 -11.85 -2.60 -8.72
C ARG A 13 -12.55 -1.43 -9.41
N ARG A 14 -11.80 -0.58 -10.11
CA ARG A 14 -12.31 0.58 -10.86
C ARG A 14 -13.13 1.53 -10.00
N ARG A 15 -12.66 1.77 -8.76
CA ARG A 15 -13.25 2.74 -7.84
C ARG A 15 -12.18 3.67 -7.28
N LEU A 16 -12.46 4.97 -7.29
CA LEU A 16 -11.57 6.00 -6.78
C LEU A 16 -12.35 6.92 -5.83
N THR A 17 -11.91 6.98 -4.57
CA THR A 17 -12.39 7.95 -3.59
C THR A 17 -11.43 9.15 -3.58
N SER A 18 -11.95 10.32 -3.93
CA SER A 18 -11.24 11.59 -3.82
C SER A 18 -11.51 12.20 -2.44
N VAL A 19 -10.45 12.40 -1.67
CA VAL A 19 -10.54 12.94 -0.31
C VAL A 19 -10.06 14.38 -0.29
N ASP A 20 -10.83 15.25 0.34
CA ASP A 20 -10.57 16.69 0.41
C ASP A 20 -11.22 17.32 1.65
N LYS A 21 -11.11 18.65 1.80
CA LYS A 21 -11.87 19.44 2.78
C LYS A 21 -12.59 20.61 2.10
N ALA A 22 -13.27 20.35 1.00
CA ALA A 22 -13.86 21.39 0.14
C ALA A 22 -14.99 22.22 0.79
N ASN A 23 -15.47 21.84 1.97
CA ASN A 23 -16.43 22.63 2.74
C ASN A 23 -15.79 23.74 3.59
N VAL A 24 -14.46 23.78 3.68
CA VAL A 24 -13.70 24.77 4.47
C VAL A 24 -12.52 25.35 3.69
N LEU A 25 -11.80 24.52 2.93
CA LEU A 25 -10.57 24.91 2.26
C LEU A 25 -10.82 25.20 0.77
N VAL A 26 -10.55 26.43 0.34
CA VAL A 26 -10.64 26.83 -1.08
C VAL A 26 -9.70 25.99 -1.97
N VAL A 27 -8.53 25.60 -1.46
CA VAL A 27 -7.62 24.70 -2.18
C VAL A 27 -8.23 23.32 -2.42
N SER A 28 -9.07 22.83 -1.50
CA SER A 28 -9.80 21.58 -1.65
C SER A 28 -11.00 21.71 -2.60
N GLU A 29 -11.61 22.90 -2.72
CA GLU A 29 -12.61 23.15 -3.76
C GLU A 29 -12.00 23.01 -5.17
N LEU A 30 -10.84 23.65 -5.39
CA LEU A 30 -10.08 23.50 -6.63
C LEU A 30 -9.68 22.04 -6.89
N TRP A 31 -9.22 21.33 -5.85
CA TRP A 31 -8.92 19.90 -5.94
C TRP A 31 -10.12 19.12 -6.46
N ARG A 32 -11.29 19.27 -5.83
CA ARG A 32 -12.52 18.58 -6.21
C ARG A 32 -12.96 18.90 -7.62
N GLU A 33 -12.89 20.16 -8.04
CA GLU A 33 -13.19 20.58 -9.40
C GLU A 33 -12.27 19.89 -10.42
N VAL A 34 -10.96 19.90 -10.17
CA VAL A 34 -9.97 19.30 -11.06
C VAL A 34 -10.14 17.79 -11.14
N VAL A 35 -10.33 17.09 -10.01
CA VAL A 35 -10.55 15.63 -9.99
C VAL A 35 -11.83 15.27 -10.75
N THR A 36 -12.92 16.01 -10.53
CA THR A 36 -14.19 15.81 -11.24
C THR A 36 -14.05 16.05 -12.74
N ARG A 37 -13.28 17.06 -13.15
CA ARG A 37 -12.99 17.32 -14.56
C ARG A 37 -12.19 16.19 -15.19
N VAL A 38 -11.14 15.70 -14.52
CA VAL A 38 -10.31 14.59 -15.00
C VAL A 38 -11.10 13.29 -15.09
N ALA A 39 -12.05 13.05 -14.18
CA ALA A 39 -12.90 11.86 -14.20
C ALA A 39 -13.66 11.66 -15.52
N LYS A 40 -13.93 12.74 -16.27
CA LYS A 40 -14.56 12.66 -17.60
C LYS A 40 -13.72 11.86 -18.61
N ASP A 41 -12.40 11.81 -18.42
CA ASP A 41 -11.47 11.02 -19.25
C ASP A 41 -11.47 9.52 -18.84
N TYR A 42 -12.12 9.17 -17.72
CA TYR A 42 -12.11 7.84 -17.10
C TYR A 42 -13.55 7.33 -16.78
N PRO A 43 -14.44 7.22 -17.79
CA PRO A 43 -15.85 6.89 -17.56
C PRO A 43 -16.09 5.48 -17.00
N ASP A 44 -15.08 4.61 -17.07
CA ASP A 44 -15.11 3.24 -16.55
C ASP A 44 -14.67 3.12 -15.08
N VAL A 45 -14.28 4.23 -14.43
CA VAL A 45 -13.92 4.29 -13.01
C VAL A 45 -14.99 5.05 -12.25
N MET A 46 -15.56 4.42 -11.21
CA MET A 46 -16.50 5.08 -10.31
C MET A 46 -15.75 6.06 -9.41
N LEU A 47 -16.09 7.35 -9.50
CA LEU A 47 -15.58 8.42 -8.63
C LEU A 47 -16.59 8.70 -7.50
N ASP A 48 -16.11 8.71 -6.26
CA ASP A 48 -16.81 9.31 -5.12
C ASP A 48 -15.93 10.35 -4.41
N HIS A 49 -16.56 11.36 -3.79
CA HIS A 49 -15.87 12.40 -3.02
C HIS A 49 -16.19 12.24 -1.53
N MET A 50 -15.17 12.35 -0.68
CA MET A 50 -15.30 12.22 0.76
C MET A 50 -14.52 13.31 1.48
N LEU A 51 -15.06 13.84 2.58
CA LEU A 51 -14.31 14.77 3.42
C LEU A 51 -13.23 14.03 4.23
N ALA A 52 -12.09 14.66 4.47
CA ALA A 52 -10.94 14.04 5.14
C ALA A 52 -11.25 13.47 6.53
N ASP A 53 -12.05 14.18 7.34
CA ASP A 53 -12.53 13.71 8.64
C ASP A 53 -13.46 12.50 8.53
N ASN A 54 -14.38 12.52 7.58
CA ASN A 54 -15.24 11.37 7.30
C ASN A 54 -14.43 10.18 6.80
N CYS A 55 -13.37 10.42 6.00
CA CYS A 55 -12.48 9.38 5.52
C CYS A 55 -11.72 8.71 6.65
N ALA A 56 -11.17 9.49 7.59
CA ALA A 56 -10.50 8.96 8.79
C ALA A 56 -11.44 8.01 9.57
N MET A 57 -12.63 8.49 9.91
CA MET A 57 -13.65 7.65 10.58
C MET A 57 -14.02 6.40 9.77
N ALA A 58 -14.14 6.53 8.45
CA ALA A 58 -14.52 5.45 7.56
C ALA A 58 -13.41 4.39 7.38
N LEU A 59 -12.13 4.79 7.43
CA LEU A 59 -10.99 3.87 7.42
C LEU A 59 -11.07 2.92 8.62
N VAL A 60 -11.38 3.43 9.80
CA VAL A 60 -11.54 2.58 11.00
C VAL A 60 -12.83 1.76 10.96
N ALA A 61 -13.96 2.40 10.67
CA ALA A 61 -15.27 1.75 10.81
C ALA A 61 -15.58 0.75 9.69
N ARG A 62 -15.18 1.07 8.45
CA ARG A 62 -15.53 0.30 7.23
C ARG A 62 -14.40 0.37 6.18
N PRO A 63 -13.19 -0.13 6.47
CA PRO A 63 -12.05 -0.02 5.56
C PRO A 63 -12.24 -0.72 4.22
N THR A 64 -13.03 -1.81 4.19
CA THR A 64 -13.19 -2.68 3.01
C THR A 64 -13.93 -2.02 1.84
N GLN A 65 -14.57 -0.88 2.06
CA GLN A 65 -15.28 -0.12 1.02
C GLN A 65 -14.33 0.55 0.01
N PHE A 66 -13.10 0.85 0.43
CA PHE A 66 -12.14 1.64 -0.36
C PHE A 66 -11.34 0.76 -1.30
N ASP A 67 -11.16 1.22 -2.54
CA ASP A 67 -10.26 0.58 -3.52
C ASP A 67 -9.00 1.40 -3.75
N THR A 68 -9.16 2.62 -4.26
CA THR A 68 -8.09 3.60 -4.47
C THR A 68 -8.51 4.91 -3.82
N ILE A 69 -7.63 5.52 -3.02
CA ILE A 69 -7.84 6.83 -2.43
C ILE A 69 -6.87 7.81 -3.08
N VAL A 70 -7.34 8.99 -3.48
CA VAL A 70 -6.49 10.11 -3.91
C VAL A 70 -6.78 11.32 -3.04
N THR A 71 -5.73 11.99 -2.58
CA THR A 71 -5.84 13.13 -1.66
C THR A 71 -4.63 14.06 -1.79
N GLU A 72 -4.73 15.25 -1.19
CA GLU A 72 -3.62 16.20 -1.08
C GLU A 72 -2.53 15.71 -0.10
N ASN A 73 -1.35 16.35 -0.13
CA ASN A 73 -0.16 15.88 0.59
C ASN A 73 -0.42 15.68 2.10
N THR A 74 -0.90 16.70 2.80
CA THR A 74 -1.10 16.65 4.26
C THR A 74 -2.13 15.61 4.69
N PHE A 75 -3.26 15.49 3.97
CA PHE A 75 -4.24 14.45 4.26
C PHE A 75 -3.73 13.06 3.88
N GLY A 76 -2.92 12.95 2.83
CA GLY A 76 -2.28 11.70 2.41
C GLY A 76 -1.36 11.16 3.49
N ASP A 77 -0.50 12.00 4.04
CA ASP A 77 0.40 11.69 5.15
C ASP A 77 -0.39 11.07 6.33
N ILE A 78 -1.38 11.82 6.84
CA ILE A 78 -2.21 11.41 7.98
C ILE A 78 -3.01 10.12 7.70
N LEU A 79 -3.73 10.05 6.57
CA LEU A 79 -4.60 8.91 6.28
C LEU A 79 -3.80 7.65 5.94
N SER A 80 -2.59 7.79 5.38
CA SER A 80 -1.72 6.65 5.09
C SER A 80 -1.19 6.00 6.36
N ASP A 81 -0.81 6.79 7.37
CA ASP A 81 -0.43 6.30 8.69
C ASP A 81 -1.61 5.68 9.45
N GLU A 82 -2.79 6.28 9.36
CA GLU A 82 -4.00 5.70 9.95
C GLU A 82 -4.34 4.34 9.31
N ALA A 83 -4.28 4.25 7.99
CA ALA A 83 -4.50 3.00 7.25
C ALA A 83 -3.43 1.94 7.57
N ALA A 84 -2.19 2.36 7.85
CA ALA A 84 -1.09 1.47 8.21
C ALA A 84 -1.36 0.69 9.50
N ILE A 85 -1.98 1.30 10.49
CA ILE A 85 -2.35 0.64 11.75
C ILE A 85 -3.37 -0.48 11.52
N LEU A 86 -4.31 -0.30 10.58
CA LEU A 86 -5.33 -1.31 10.25
C LEU A 86 -4.72 -2.59 9.68
N ALA A 87 -3.54 -2.50 9.05
CA ALA A 87 -2.81 -3.64 8.52
C ALA A 87 -2.06 -4.45 9.60
N GLY A 88 -2.02 -3.96 10.84
CA GLY A 88 -1.47 -4.66 12.01
C GLY A 88 0.04 -4.53 12.21
N SER A 89 0.85 -4.32 11.16
CA SER A 89 2.27 -3.98 11.29
C SER A 89 2.78 -3.13 10.13
N MET A 90 3.54 -2.08 10.46
CA MET A 90 4.29 -1.29 9.46
C MET A 90 5.35 -2.12 8.73
N GLY A 91 5.84 -3.21 9.34
CA GLY A 91 6.78 -4.17 8.74
C GLY A 91 6.22 -4.89 7.50
N MET A 92 4.92 -4.75 7.25
CA MET A 92 4.20 -5.38 6.14
C MET A 92 3.89 -4.44 4.98
N LEU A 93 4.17 -3.14 5.12
CA LEU A 93 3.63 -2.12 4.24
C LEU A 93 4.67 -1.65 3.22
N PRO A 94 4.51 -1.98 1.93
CA PRO A 94 5.34 -1.44 0.87
C PRO A 94 4.87 -0.04 0.45
N SER A 95 5.77 0.74 -0.15
CA SER A 95 5.41 2.03 -0.76
C SER A 95 6.14 2.26 -2.09
N ALA A 96 5.58 3.15 -2.90
CA ALA A 96 6.18 3.61 -4.16
C ALA A 96 5.90 5.09 -4.40
N SER A 97 6.95 5.82 -4.72
CA SER A 97 6.90 7.22 -5.17
C SER A 97 7.13 7.27 -6.68
N LEU A 98 6.08 7.61 -7.43
CA LEU A 98 6.04 7.56 -8.89
C LEU A 98 5.90 8.97 -9.49
N GLY A 99 6.36 9.16 -10.73
CA GLY A 99 6.13 10.38 -11.52
C GLY A 99 7.32 11.33 -11.67
N GLY A 100 8.48 11.00 -11.07
CA GLY A 100 9.76 11.66 -11.36
C GLY A 100 10.47 11.07 -12.58
N ARG A 101 11.74 11.49 -12.82
CA ARG A 101 12.62 10.85 -13.82
C ARG A 101 12.92 9.39 -13.49
N VAL A 102 12.85 9.05 -12.21
CA VAL A 102 13.01 7.70 -11.66
C VAL A 102 11.89 7.45 -10.67
N ALA A 103 11.53 6.18 -10.49
CA ALA A 103 10.64 5.73 -9.44
C ALA A 103 11.44 5.29 -8.20
N LEU A 104 10.91 5.55 -7.01
CA LEU A 104 11.48 5.10 -5.74
C LEU A 104 10.53 4.10 -5.08
N TYR A 105 11.08 3.00 -4.57
CA TYR A 105 10.36 1.93 -3.91
C TYR A 105 11.01 1.65 -2.57
N GLU A 106 10.25 1.76 -1.48
CA GLU A 106 10.78 1.66 -0.13
C GLU A 106 9.72 1.12 0.83
N PRO A 107 10.09 0.43 1.92
CA PRO A 107 9.15 0.08 2.97
C PRO A 107 8.66 1.35 3.70
N VAL A 108 7.44 1.32 4.23
CA VAL A 108 6.90 2.46 5.02
C VAL A 108 7.57 2.56 6.40
N HIS A 109 8.03 1.44 6.97
CA HIS A 109 8.64 1.45 8.29
C HIS A 109 9.99 2.21 8.30
N GLY A 110 10.30 2.84 9.44
CA GLY A 110 11.57 3.52 9.67
C GLY A 110 12.76 2.58 9.92
N THR A 111 13.84 3.15 10.46
CA THR A 111 15.14 2.48 10.61
C THR A 111 15.22 1.45 11.75
N ALA A 112 14.30 1.50 12.72
CA ALA A 112 14.24 0.61 13.88
C ALA A 112 15.64 0.35 14.53
N PRO A 113 16.32 1.41 15.02
CA PRO A 113 17.71 1.34 15.45
C PRO A 113 17.95 0.40 16.64
N ASP A 114 16.92 0.16 17.45
CA ASP A 114 16.92 -0.74 18.59
C ASP A 114 17.07 -2.23 18.20
N ILE A 115 16.69 -2.61 16.97
CA ILE A 115 16.83 -3.98 16.45
C ILE A 115 17.90 -4.14 15.36
N ALA A 116 18.58 -3.06 15.00
CA ALA A 116 19.63 -3.07 13.99
C ALA A 116 20.73 -4.11 14.33
N GLY A 117 21.10 -4.92 13.34
CA GLY A 117 22.11 -5.97 13.50
C GLY A 117 21.67 -7.22 14.26
N LYS A 118 20.43 -7.28 14.78
CA LYS A 118 19.92 -8.45 15.52
C LYS A 118 19.30 -9.53 14.63
N GLY A 119 19.10 -9.25 13.34
CA GLY A 119 18.52 -10.21 12.39
C GLY A 119 17.04 -10.54 12.64
N ILE A 120 16.29 -9.62 13.26
CA ILE A 120 14.86 -9.80 13.62
C ILE A 120 13.93 -8.81 12.92
N ALA A 121 14.45 -7.94 12.07
CA ALA A 121 13.64 -7.02 11.28
C ALA A 121 12.74 -7.78 10.29
N ASN A 122 11.52 -7.30 10.09
CA ASN A 122 10.59 -7.87 9.11
C ASN A 122 11.00 -7.48 7.68
N PRO A 123 11.38 -8.43 6.81
CA PRO A 123 11.80 -8.09 5.45
C PRO A 123 10.61 -7.90 4.48
N ILE A 124 9.38 -8.19 4.92
CA ILE A 124 8.24 -8.33 4.01
C ILE A 124 7.90 -7.02 3.30
N ALA A 125 7.88 -5.88 4.01
CA ALA A 125 7.63 -4.58 3.37
C ALA A 125 8.62 -4.30 2.23
N ALA A 126 9.92 -4.54 2.43
CA ALA A 126 10.93 -4.35 1.40
C ALA A 126 10.75 -5.31 0.21
N ILE A 127 10.41 -6.58 0.47
CA ILE A 127 10.12 -7.56 -0.57
C ILE A 127 8.89 -7.15 -1.38
N LEU A 128 7.82 -6.68 -0.72
CA LEU A 128 6.62 -6.20 -1.40
C LEU A 128 6.86 -4.88 -2.15
N SER A 129 7.79 -4.02 -1.70
CA SER A 129 8.21 -2.84 -2.48
C SER A 129 8.94 -3.25 -3.76
N ALA A 130 9.71 -4.35 -3.75
CA ALA A 130 10.26 -4.93 -4.97
C ALA A 130 9.15 -5.51 -5.89
N ALA A 131 8.08 -6.07 -5.34
CA ALA A 131 6.90 -6.47 -6.13
C ALA A 131 6.22 -5.25 -6.79
N MET A 132 6.12 -4.11 -6.09
CA MET A 132 5.64 -2.86 -6.68
C MET A 132 6.54 -2.39 -7.83
N LEU A 133 7.86 -2.52 -7.71
CA LEU A 133 8.80 -2.22 -8.81
C LEU A 133 8.52 -3.08 -10.04
N LEU A 134 8.36 -4.39 -9.85
CA LEU A 134 8.03 -5.31 -10.94
C LEU A 134 6.73 -4.89 -11.64
N ARG A 135 5.72 -4.47 -10.86
CA ARG A 135 4.42 -4.06 -11.36
C ARG A 135 4.44 -2.72 -12.10
N TYR A 136 5.06 -1.70 -11.54
CA TYR A 136 4.92 -0.31 -12.02
C TYR A 136 6.09 0.17 -12.88
N SER A 137 7.29 -0.42 -12.76
CA SER A 137 8.46 -0.02 -13.54
C SER A 137 8.97 -1.09 -14.51
N ALA A 138 8.84 -2.37 -14.16
CA ALA A 138 9.35 -3.45 -15.03
C ALA A 138 8.30 -4.01 -16.00
N ASP A 139 7.05 -3.57 -15.93
CA ASP A 139 5.92 -4.11 -16.72
C ASP A 139 5.76 -5.64 -16.57
N ARG A 140 5.94 -6.14 -15.34
CA ARG A 140 5.87 -7.57 -14.98
C ARG A 140 4.83 -7.83 -13.89
N PRO A 141 3.54 -7.51 -14.12
CA PRO A 141 2.49 -7.66 -13.12
C PRO A 141 2.26 -9.12 -12.71
N ALA A 142 2.53 -10.09 -13.60
CA ALA A 142 2.44 -11.51 -13.29
C ALA A 142 3.50 -11.93 -12.25
N ASP A 143 4.74 -11.48 -12.41
CA ASP A 143 5.82 -11.82 -11.47
C ASP A 143 5.67 -11.08 -10.14
N ALA A 144 5.19 -9.83 -10.17
CA ALA A 144 4.77 -9.13 -8.95
C ALA A 144 3.72 -9.94 -8.17
N GLY A 145 2.72 -10.48 -8.88
CA GLY A 145 1.70 -11.36 -8.29
C GLY A 145 2.27 -12.65 -7.68
N LYS A 146 3.32 -13.24 -8.28
CA LYS A 146 4.01 -14.40 -7.70
C LYS A 146 4.73 -14.05 -6.40
N VAL A 147 5.41 -12.90 -6.33
CA VAL A 147 6.06 -12.44 -5.09
C VAL A 147 5.03 -12.19 -3.99
N GLU A 148 3.94 -11.49 -4.31
CA GLU A 148 2.83 -11.25 -3.37
C GLU A 148 2.20 -12.57 -2.87
N ALA A 149 2.02 -13.55 -3.76
CA ALA A 149 1.51 -14.86 -3.41
C ALA A 149 2.49 -15.66 -2.54
N ALA A 150 3.80 -15.57 -2.80
CA ALA A 150 4.83 -16.26 -2.02
C ALA A 150 4.88 -15.73 -0.58
N VAL A 151 4.81 -14.41 -0.40
CA VAL A 151 4.66 -13.78 0.92
C VAL A 151 3.41 -14.30 1.63
N ARG A 152 2.27 -14.34 0.93
CA ARG A 152 1.02 -14.85 1.49
C ARG A 152 1.14 -16.29 1.98
N LYS A 153 1.71 -17.18 1.15
CA LYS A 153 1.89 -18.60 1.51
C LYS A 153 2.81 -18.79 2.71
N ALA A 154 3.91 -18.05 2.79
CA ALA A 154 4.79 -18.10 3.96
C ALA A 154 4.03 -17.72 5.24
N LEU A 155 3.15 -16.71 5.18
CA LEU A 155 2.29 -16.33 6.30
C LEU A 155 1.19 -17.36 6.58
N GLU A 156 0.59 -17.99 5.57
CA GLU A 156 -0.39 -19.07 5.72
C GLU A 156 0.22 -20.32 6.39
N HIS A 157 1.51 -20.59 6.18
CA HIS A 157 2.26 -21.64 6.88
C HIS A 157 2.59 -21.30 8.36
N GLY A 158 2.16 -20.13 8.83
CA GLY A 158 2.27 -19.70 10.23
C GLY A 158 3.61 -19.06 10.59
N TYR A 159 4.48 -18.78 9.62
CA TYR A 159 5.75 -18.08 9.87
C TYR A 159 5.51 -16.59 10.14
N ARG A 160 6.13 -16.05 11.17
CA ARG A 160 6.02 -14.63 11.57
C ARG A 160 7.39 -14.10 11.98
N THR A 161 7.65 -12.84 11.71
CA THR A 161 8.72 -12.09 12.39
C THR A 161 8.18 -11.51 13.70
N SER A 162 9.07 -11.02 14.58
CA SER A 162 8.70 -10.63 15.94
C SER A 162 7.62 -9.55 16.03
N ASP A 163 7.52 -8.67 15.03
CA ASP A 163 6.55 -7.57 14.94
C ASP A 163 5.11 -8.02 14.64
N ILE A 164 4.94 -9.20 14.02
CA ILE A 164 3.64 -9.77 13.63
C ILE A 164 3.36 -11.10 14.33
N GLN A 165 4.11 -11.42 15.38
CA GLN A 165 3.94 -12.68 16.10
C GLN A 165 2.59 -12.74 16.80
N GLN A 166 2.01 -13.94 16.79
CA GLN A 166 0.76 -14.26 17.51
C GLN A 166 0.94 -15.61 18.21
N GLU A 167 0.09 -15.88 19.20
CA GLU A 167 0.07 -17.17 19.88
C GLU A 167 -0.11 -18.31 18.86
N GLY A 168 0.71 -19.36 18.96
CA GLY A 168 0.68 -20.50 18.03
C GLY A 168 1.41 -20.29 16.69
N THR A 169 2.05 -19.13 16.46
CA THR A 169 2.85 -18.89 15.24
C THR A 169 4.32 -19.28 15.41
N LYS A 170 5.00 -19.53 14.29
CA LYS A 170 6.44 -19.85 14.25
C LYS A 170 7.23 -18.56 14.03
N VAL A 171 7.87 -18.08 15.09
CA VAL A 171 8.70 -16.87 15.01
C VAL A 171 10.03 -17.19 14.34
N VAL A 172 10.36 -16.44 13.28
CA VAL A 172 11.58 -16.59 12.47
C VAL A 172 12.31 -15.25 12.35
N GLY A 173 13.61 -15.30 12.06
CA GLY A 173 14.43 -14.11 11.82
C GLY A 173 14.28 -13.54 10.40
N THR A 174 14.94 -12.42 10.13
CA THR A 174 14.92 -11.72 8.83
C THR A 174 15.36 -12.63 7.68
N ALA A 175 16.50 -13.30 7.83
CA ALA A 175 17.06 -14.14 6.77
C ALA A 175 16.18 -15.37 6.51
N GLU A 176 15.73 -16.03 7.58
CA GLU A 176 14.86 -17.21 7.48
C GLU A 176 13.52 -16.87 6.84
N MET A 177 12.90 -15.73 7.17
CA MET A 177 11.69 -15.25 6.49
C MET A 177 11.94 -15.04 4.99
N GLY A 178 13.07 -14.43 4.62
CA GLY A 178 13.47 -14.27 3.22
C GLY A 178 13.61 -15.61 2.49
N ASP A 179 14.31 -16.58 3.09
CA ASP A 179 14.51 -17.91 2.51
C ASP A 179 13.19 -18.67 2.33
N LEU A 180 12.28 -18.55 3.29
CA LEU A 180 10.95 -19.15 3.21
C LEU A 180 10.14 -18.58 2.05
N ILE A 181 10.15 -17.25 1.88
CA ILE A 181 9.47 -16.58 0.76
C ILE A 181 10.09 -17.00 -0.58
N VAL A 182 11.42 -17.09 -0.66
CA VAL A 182 12.11 -17.57 -1.87
C VAL A 182 11.70 -19.01 -2.20
N ARG A 183 11.61 -19.89 -1.20
CA ARG A 183 11.16 -21.28 -1.40
C ARG A 183 9.73 -21.34 -1.97
N GLU A 184 8.80 -20.55 -1.42
CA GLU A 184 7.44 -20.47 -1.94
C GLU A 184 7.42 -19.94 -3.37
N LEU A 185 8.24 -18.93 -3.68
CA LEU A 185 8.35 -18.33 -5.01
C LEU A 185 8.91 -19.31 -6.04
N GLN A 186 9.93 -20.09 -5.69
CA GLN A 186 10.52 -21.11 -6.57
C GLN A 186 9.51 -22.18 -6.99
N GLY A 187 8.56 -22.53 -6.11
CA GLY A 187 7.47 -23.46 -6.44
C GLY A 187 6.40 -22.89 -7.38
N MET A 188 6.51 -21.62 -7.80
CA MET A 188 5.58 -20.95 -8.73
C MET A 188 6.17 -20.74 -10.13
N TYR A 189 7.37 -21.27 -10.37
CA TYR A 189 8.02 -21.35 -11.69
C TYR A 189 8.18 -22.82 -12.08
#